data_AF-A0A945I1Y0-F1
#
_entry.id   AF-A0A945I1Y0-F1
#
_cell.length_a   1.000
_cell.length_b   1.000
_cell.length_c   1.000
_cell.angle_alpha   90.00
_cell.angle_beta   90.00
_cell.angle_gamma   90.00
#
_symmetry.space_group_name_H-M   'P 1'
#
loop_
_entity.id
_entity.type
_entity.pdbx_description
1 polymer ?
#
loop_
_entity_poly.entity_id
_entity_poly.type
_entity_poly.pdbx_seq_one_letter_code
_entity_poly.pdbx_strand_id
1 'polypeptide(L)' 'MFWATQKKWFLYALGLGALLLSFPTPHDLQIEAKISIIILIVSLILIIKEPIPLPAVAIFILIAQIYGGVDNVDGI' A
#
# COMPACT_ATOMS: atom_id res chain seq x y z
N MET A 1 9.38 -14.41 21.92
CA MET A 1 9.72 -13.19 21.14
C MET A 1 9.30 -13.35 19.67
N PHE A 2 8.00 -13.46 19.37
CA PHE A 2 7.48 -13.55 17.99
C PHE A 2 6.74 -12.27 17.54
N TRP A 3 6.32 -11.43 18.48
CA TRP A 3 5.50 -10.24 18.22
C TRP A 3 6.27 -9.06 17.61
N ALA A 4 7.55 -8.93 17.92
CA ALA A 4 8.37 -7.80 17.49
C ALA A 4 9.05 -8.02 16.12
N THR A 5 9.17 -9.25 15.63
CA THR A 5 9.89 -9.53 14.37
C THR A 5 8.99 -9.41 13.15
N GLN A 6 7.74 -9.86 13.24
CA GLN A 6 6.78 -9.73 12.14
C GLN A 6 6.29 -8.29 11.95
N LYS A 7 6.06 -7.53 13.03
CA LYS A 7 5.56 -6.14 12.93
C LYS A 7 6.54 -5.13 12.31
N LYS A 8 7.85 -5.40 12.33
CA LYS A 8 8.85 -4.49 11.75
C LYS A 8 8.64 -4.30 10.25
N TRP A 9 8.34 -5.38 9.53
CA TRP A 9 8.11 -5.35 8.08
C TRP A 9 6.86 -4.58 7.71
N PHE A 10 5.82 -4.62 8.55
CA PHE A 10 4.61 -3.80 8.36
C PHE A 10 4.93 -2.30 8.42
N LEU A 11 5.70 -1.87 9.43
CA LEU A 11 6.11 -0.48 9.58
C LEU A 11 7.04 -0.02 8.45
N TYR A 12 7.96 -0.87 7.99
CA TYR A 12 8.80 -0.56 6.84
C TYR A 12 8.00 -0.40 5.54
N ALA A 13 7.02 -1.27 5.30
CA ALA A 13 6.14 -1.19 4.13
C ALA A 13 5.33 0.11 4.13
N LEU A 14 4.75 0.49 5.29
CA LEU A 14 4.04 1.75 5.45
C LEU A 14 4.96 2.97 5.29
N GLY A 15 6.15 2.94 5.90
CA GLY A 15 7.14 4.01 5.78
C GLY A 15 7.60 4.21 4.34
N LEU A 16 7.80 3.11 3.60
CA LEU A 16 8.14 3.15 2.17
C LEU A 16 7.00 3.73 1.32
N GLY A 17 5.75 3.33 1.58
CA GLY A 17 4.58 3.91 0.93
C GLY A 17 4.45 5.42 1.16
N ALA A 18 4.58 5.86 2.41
CA ALA A 18 4.54 7.28 2.77
C ALA A 18 5.69 8.07 2.11
N LEU A 19 6.89 7.49 2.06
CA LEU A 19 8.04 8.10 1.40
C LEU A 19 7.80 8.26 -0.10
N LEU A 20 7.27 7.25 -0.79
CA LEU A 20 6.93 7.32 -2.22
C LEU A 20 5.81 8.33 -2.51
N LEU A 21 4.84 8.49 -1.61
CA LEU A 21 3.79 9.50 -1.74
C LEU A 21 4.36 10.92 -1.69
N SER A 22 5.38 11.16 -0.86
CA SER A 22 6.04 12.46 -0.69
C SER A 22 6.82 12.94 -1.94
N PHE A 23 7.22 12.03 -2.84
CA PHE A 23 7.87 12.42 -4.09
C PHE A 23 6.89 13.12 -5.04
N PRO A 24 7.34 14.14 -5.81
CA PRO A 24 6.50 14.76 -6.82
C PRO A 24 6.11 13.74 -7.90
N THR A 25 4.88 13.85 -8.40
CA THR A 25 4.41 13.02 -9.52
C THR A 25 5.16 13.45 -10.79
N PRO A 26 5.76 12.50 -11.55
CA PRO A 26 6.40 12.85 -12.83
C PRO A 26 5.36 13.37 -13.83
N HIS A 27 5.77 14.29 -14.72
CA HIS A 27 4.85 15.09 -15.55
C HIS A 27 3.90 14.26 -16.45
N ASP A 28 4.31 13.06 -16.87
CA ASP A 28 3.52 12.19 -17.77
C ASP A 28 2.69 11.12 -17.03
N LEU A 29 2.69 11.12 -15.69
CA LEU A 29 1.99 10.11 -14.91
C LEU A 29 0.76 10.71 -14.22
N GLN A 30 -0.40 10.09 -14.47
CA GLN A 30 -1.62 10.40 -13.73
C GLN A 30 -1.41 10.15 -12.23
N ILE A 31 -2.06 10.98 -11.40
CA ILE A 31 -1.92 10.91 -9.94
C ILE A 31 -2.48 9.58 -9.42
N GLU A 32 -3.59 9.12 -10.00
CA GLU A 32 -4.22 7.85 -9.72
C GLU A 32 -3.26 6.69 -10.05
N ALA A 33 -2.59 6.74 -11.21
CA ALA A 33 -1.62 5.73 -11.62
C ALA A 33 -0.41 5.65 -10.66
N LYS A 34 0.10 6.80 -10.19
CA LYS A 34 1.16 6.84 -9.16
C LYS A 34 0.71 6.13 -7.88
N ILE A 35 -0.49 6.45 -7.40
CA ILE A 35 -1.02 5.90 -6.13
C ILE A 35 -1.25 4.39 -6.27
N SER A 36 -1.81 3.94 -7.39
CA SER A 36 -1.95 2.50 -7.70
C SER A 36 -0.63 1.75 -7.67
N ILE A 37 0.43 2.31 -8.27
CA ILE A 37 1.77 1.71 -8.24
C ILE A 37 2.30 1.62 -6.81
N ILE A 38 2.08 2.65 -5.99
CA ILE A 38 2.51 2.65 -4.58
C ILE A 38 1.75 1.57 -3.80
N ILE A 39 0.44 1.45 -3.96
CA ILE A 39 -0.38 0.39 -3.33
C ILE A 39 0.11 -0.98 -3.77
N LEU A 40 0.43 -1.16 -5.06
CA LEU A 40 0.98 -2.40 -5.60
C LEU A 40 2.34 -2.76 -4.95
N ILE A 41 3.27 -1.80 -4.85
CA ILE A 41 4.57 -2.04 -4.22
C ILE A 41 4.41 -2.39 -2.73
N VAL A 42 3.61 -1.62 -1.99
CA VAL A 42 3.39 -1.84 -0.55
C VAL A 42 2.70 -3.18 -0.32
N SER A 43 1.65 -3.51 -1.09
CA SER A 43 0.94 -4.78 -0.97
C SER A 43 1.81 -5.97 -1.33
N LEU A 44 2.68 -5.87 -2.34
CA LEU A 44 3.63 -6.92 -2.69
C LEU A 44 4.60 -7.20 -1.53
N ILE A 45 5.09 -6.16 -0.84
CA ILE A 45 5.93 -6.32 0.35
C ILE A 45 5.15 -7.00 1.48
N LEU A 46 3.89 -6.60 1.71
CA LEU A 46 3.02 -7.21 2.72
C LEU A 46 2.69 -8.68 2.39
N ILE A 47 2.52 -9.04 1.13
CA ILE A 47 2.30 -10.42 0.69
C ILE A 47 3.57 -11.26 0.89
N ILE A 48 4.74 -10.78 0.46
CA ILE A 48 5.99 -11.55 0.53
C ILE A 48 6.49 -11.73 1.97
N LYS A 49 6.35 -10.69 2.81
CA LYS A 49 6.85 -10.73 4.19
C LYS A 49 5.83 -11.27 5.19
N GLU A 50 4.59 -11.48 4.76
CA GLU A 50 3.44 -11.92 5.56
C GLU A 50 3.43 -11.35 7.00
N PRO A 51 3.60 -10.02 7.20
CA PRO A 51 3.55 -9.45 8.55
C PRO A 51 2.10 -9.37 9.07
N ILE A 52 1.14 -9.45 8.16
CA ILE A 52 -0.30 -9.56 8.38
C ILE A 52 -0.84 -10.67 7.45
N PRO A 53 -1.95 -11.35 7.82
CA PRO A 53 -2.49 -12.43 6.99
C PRO A 53 -2.99 -11.91 5.64
N LEU A 54 -2.93 -12.75 4.59
CA LEU A 54 -3.35 -12.39 3.22
C LEU A 54 -4.73 -11.71 3.14
N PRO A 55 -5.77 -12.16 3.86
CA PRO A 55 -7.05 -11.45 3.92
C PRO A 55 -6.95 -10.00 4.39
N ALA A 56 -6.07 -9.71 5.35
CA ALA A 56 -5.86 -8.35 5.84
C ALA A 56 -5.15 -7.47 4.80
N VAL A 57 -4.27 -8.05 3.97
CA VAL A 57 -3.66 -7.32 2.84
C VAL A 57 -4.71 -6.96 1.80
N ALA A 58 -5.65 -7.85 1.49
CA ALA A 58 -6.74 -7.54 0.57
C ALA A 58 -7.60 -6.37 1.06
N ILE A 59 -7.94 -6.36 2.35
CA ILE A 59 -8.66 -5.24 2.98
C ILE A 59 -7.83 -3.95 2.92
N PHE A 60 -6.52 -4.03 3.19
CA PHE A 60 -5.61 -2.88 3.06
C PHE A 60 -5.63 -2.30 1.64
N ILE A 61 -5.56 -3.14 0.61
CA ILE A 61 -5.60 -2.70 -0.80
C ILE A 61 -6.90 -1.96 -1.09
N LEU A 62 -8.06 -2.53 -0.71
CA LEU A 62 -9.36 -1.90 -0.94
C LEU A 62 -9.45 -0.52 -0.28
N ILE A 63 -9.08 -0.44 1.01
CA ILE A 63 -9.08 0.82 1.75
C ILE A 63 -8.11 1.82 1.11
N ALA A 64 -6.89 1.39 0.76
CA ALA A 64 -5.89 2.28 0.19
C ALA A 64 -6.30 2.83 -1.19
N GLN A 65 -7.01 2.05 -2.01
CA GLN A 65 -7.52 2.52 -3.31
C GLN A 65 -8.59 3.60 -3.15
N ILE A 66 -9.54 3.39 -2.22
CA ILE A 66 -10.62 4.36 -1.94
C ILE A 66 -10.05 5.66 -1.37
N TYR A 67 -9.22 5.58 -0.33
CA TYR A 67 -8.60 6.76 0.27
C TYR A 67 -7.57 7.43 -0.66
N GLY A 68 -6.97 6.66 -1.55
CA GLY A 68 -6.04 7.12 -2.57
C GLY A 68 -6.74 7.78 -3.77
N GLY A 69 -8.07 7.77 -3.85
CA GLY A 69 -8.81 8.29 -5.01
C GLY A 69 -8.57 7.50 -6.30
N VAL A 70 -8.09 6.26 -6.19
CA VAL A 70 -7.87 5.33 -7.31
C VAL A 70 -9.18 4.66 -7.72
N ASP A 71 -10.01 4.35 -6.73
CA ASP A 71 -11.26 3.63 -6.90
C ASP A 71 -12.36 4.29 -6.04
N ASN A 72 -13.61 4.06 -6.40
CA ASN A 72 -14.76 4.61 -5.70
C ASN A 72 -15.43 3.55 -4.82
N VAL A 73 -16.10 3.99 -3.75
CA VAL A 73 -16.79 3.10 -2.78
C VAL A 73 -17.93 2.33 -3.46
N ASP A 74 -18.42 2.85 -4.59
CA ASP A 74 -19.56 2.31 -5.33
C ASP A 74 -19.22 0.99 -6.08
N GLY A 75 -17.94 0.67 -6.28
CA GLY A 75 -17.48 -0.60 -6.87
C GLY A 75 -18.01 -0.90 -8.27
N ILE A 76 -18.48 0.12 -9.00
CA ILE A 76 -19.06 0.07 -10.34
C ILE A 76 -18.20 0.81 -11.37
#